data_AF-A0A392T938-F1
#
_entry.id   AF-A0A392T938-F1
#
_cell.length_a   1.000
_cell.length_b   1.000
_cell.length_c   1.000
_cell.angle_alpha   90.00
_cell.angle_beta   90.00
_cell.angle_gamma   90.00
#
_symmetry.space_group_name_H-M   'P 1'
#
loop_
_entity.id
_entity.type
_entity.pdbx_description
1 polymer ?
#
loop_
_entity_poly.entity_id
_entity_poly.type
_entity_poly.pdbx_seq_one_letter_code
_entity_poly.pdbx_strand_id
1 'polypeptide(L)'
;MTQRAIADAFATMANAMAQDSANRTAERMAQENRRGGDNELRLERFMKNGPPIFDGGYDPEGAQKWLEGVERIFKVMRCQDEHKVTLGSYV
;
A
#
# COMPACT_ATOMS: atom_id res chain seq x y z
N MET A 1 26.95 -8.56 -46.69
CA MET A 1 26.32 -7.41 -46.01
C MET A 1 25.07 -7.77 -45.19
N THR A 2 24.38 -8.88 -45.46
CA THR A 2 23.10 -9.25 -44.82
C THR A 2 23.22 -9.79 -43.38
N GLN A 3 24.30 -10.50 -43.03
CA GLN A 3 24.46 -11.13 -41.71
C GLN A 3 24.67 -10.11 -40.57
N ARG A 4 25.32 -8.98 -40.85
CA ARG A 4 25.58 -7.93 -39.85
C ARG A 4 24.30 -7.18 -39.48
N ALA A 5 23.45 -6.89 -40.47
CA ALA A 5 22.14 -6.27 -40.24
C ALA A 5 21.21 -7.15 -39.37
N ILE A 6 21.28 -8.48 -39.53
CA ILE A 6 20.49 -9.41 -38.71
C ILE A 6 21.00 -9.42 -37.25
N ALA A 7 22.32 -9.46 -37.05
CA ALA A 7 22.92 -9.39 -35.72
C ALA A 7 22.58 -8.06 -35.00
N ASP A 8 22.62 -6.94 -35.72
CA ASP A 8 22.27 -5.62 -35.18
C ASP A 8 20.79 -5.53 -34.80
N ALA A 9 19.90 -6.15 -35.57
CA ALA A 9 18.48 -6.22 -35.25
C ALA A 9 18.21 -7.03 -33.97
N PHE A 10 18.88 -8.18 -33.80
CA PHE A 10 18.76 -8.98 -32.58
C PHE A 10 19.34 -8.26 -31.35
N ALA A 11 20.48 -7.59 -31.49
CA ALA A 11 21.07 -6.80 -30.41
C ALA A 11 20.14 -5.65 -29.98
N THR A 12 19.52 -4.97 -30.96
CA THR A 12 18.54 -3.91 -30.71
C THR A 12 17.32 -4.43 -29.95
N MET A 13 16.79 -5.59 -30.37
CA MET A 13 15.64 -6.22 -29.70
C MET A 13 15.98 -6.66 -28.27
N ALA A 14 17.17 -7.22 -28.05
CA ALA A 14 17.65 -7.60 -26.73
C ALA A 14 17.76 -6.37 -25.80
N ASN A 15 18.31 -5.26 -26.29
CA ASN A 15 18.40 -4.03 -25.52
C ASN A 15 17.01 -3.44 -25.20
N ALA A 16 16.08 -3.46 -26.16
CA ALA A 16 14.71 -3.00 -25.95
C ALA A 16 13.97 -3.82 -24.88
N MET A 17 14.13 -5.15 -24.87
CA MET A 17 13.54 -6.01 -23.83
C MET A 17 14.15 -5.75 -22.45
N ALA A 18 15.47 -5.57 -22.38
CA ALA A 18 16.15 -5.20 -21.14
C ALA A 18 15.63 -3.85 -20.61
N GLN A 19 15.47 -2.85 -21.49
CA GLN A 19 14.92 -1.54 -21.13
C GLN A 19 13.46 -1.61 -20.69
N ASP A 20 12.60 -2.38 -21.38
CA ASP A 20 11.19 -2.58 -20.99
C ASP A 20 11.09 -3.26 -19.61
N SER A 21 11.90 -4.28 -19.35
CA SER A 21 11.95 -4.94 -18.04
C SER A 21 12.39 -4.00 -16.92
N ALA A 22 13.40 -3.16 -17.18
CA ALA A 22 13.87 -2.16 -16.23
C ALA A 22 12.82 -1.07 -15.98
N ASN A 23 12.13 -0.61 -17.02
CA ASN A 23 11.10 0.41 -16.90
C ASN A 23 9.91 -0.09 -16.08
N ARG A 24 9.41 -1.31 -16.33
CA ARG A 24 8.34 -1.92 -15.53
C ARG A 24 8.71 -2.07 -14.06
N THR A 25 9.99 -2.37 -13.79
CA THR A 25 10.49 -2.48 -12.42
C THR A 25 10.52 -1.12 -11.73
N ALA A 26 11.00 -0.08 -12.43
CA ALA A 26 11.01 1.29 -11.93
C ALA A 26 9.59 1.81 -11.65
N GLU A 27 8.64 1.55 -12.56
CA GLU A 27 7.23 1.91 -12.38
C GLU A 27 6.61 1.24 -11.15
N ARG A 28 6.90 -0.06 -10.92
CA ARG A 28 6.46 -0.79 -9.73
C ARG A 28 7.00 -0.16 -8.45
N MET A 29 8.30 0.12 -8.40
CA MET A 29 8.94 0.76 -7.24
C MET A 29 8.36 2.15 -6.97
N ALA A 30 8.13 2.95 -8.02
CA ALA A 30 7.52 4.26 -7.88
C ALA A 30 6.05 4.17 -7.41
N GLN A 31 5.31 3.16 -7.84
CA GLN A 31 3.96 2.90 -7.34
C GLN A 31 3.98 2.46 -5.87
N GLU A 32 4.90 1.58 -5.49
CA GLU A 32 5.04 1.09 -4.12
C GLU A 32 5.43 2.20 -3.15
N ASN A 33 6.39 3.05 -3.52
CA ASN A 33 6.77 4.22 -2.72
C ASN A 33 5.59 5.18 -2.53
N ARG A 34 4.79 5.44 -3.59
CA ARG A 34 3.58 6.25 -3.47
C ARG A 34 2.56 5.63 -2.50
N ARG A 35 2.32 4.32 -2.62
CA ARG A 35 1.42 3.59 -1.71
C ARG A 35 1.92 3.61 -0.26
N GLY A 36 3.23 3.47 -0.05
CA GLY A 36 3.87 3.57 1.27
C GLY A 36 3.62 4.93 1.92
N GLY A 37 3.89 6.01 1.20
CA GLY A 37 3.64 7.37 1.69
C GLY A 37 2.15 7.64 2.00
N ASP A 38 1.24 7.19 1.14
CA ASP A 38 -0.21 7.32 1.38
C ASP A 38 -0.67 6.56 2.64
N ASN A 39 -0.07 5.40 2.91
CA ASN A 39 -0.37 4.60 4.10
C ASN A 39 0.17 5.27 5.37
N GLU A 40 1.38 5.81 5.34
CA GLU A 40 1.98 6.51 6.49
C GLU A 40 1.18 7.77 6.87
N LEU A 41 0.83 8.61 5.89
CA LEU A 41 -0.02 9.78 6.12
C LEU A 41 -1.39 9.41 6.70
N ARG A 42 -1.94 8.27 6.26
CA ARG A 42 -3.21 7.78 6.76
C ARG A 42 -3.09 7.26 8.20
N LEU A 43 -2.01 6.55 8.53
CA LEU A 43 -1.74 6.11 9.90
C LEU A 43 -1.56 7.30 10.84
N GLU A 44 -0.78 8.31 10.44
CA GLU A 44 -0.59 9.54 11.21
C GLU A 44 -1.94 10.21 11.49
N ARG A 45 -2.79 10.32 10.46
CA ARG A 45 -4.14 10.88 10.61
C ARG A 45 -5.01 10.02 11.54
N PHE A 46 -4.93 8.69 11.44
CA PHE A 46 -5.67 7.79 12.32
C PHE A 46 -5.27 8.00 13.78
N MET A 47 -3.97 8.01 14.08
CA MET A 47 -3.46 8.24 15.44
C MET A 47 -3.81 9.62 15.99
N LYS A 48 -3.82 10.65 15.15
CA LYS A 48 -4.28 12.01 15.53
C LYS A 48 -5.75 12.06 15.95
N ASN A 49 -6.59 11.11 15.55
CA ASN A 49 -7.98 11.02 16.01
C ASN A 49 -8.13 10.29 17.36
N GLY A 50 -7.03 9.83 17.96
CA GLY A 50 -7.04 9.19 19.28
C GLY A 50 -7.90 7.92 19.31
N PRO A 51 -7.58 6.90 18.48
CA PRO A 51 -8.35 5.67 18.48
C PRO A 51 -8.26 4.98 19.85
N PRO A 52 -9.35 4.38 20.34
CA PRO A 52 -9.33 3.68 21.62
C PRO A 52 -8.47 2.42 21.53
N ILE A 53 -7.75 2.10 22.60
CA ILE A 53 -6.94 0.88 22.69
C ILE A 53 -7.78 -0.26 23.26
N PHE A 54 -7.68 -1.44 22.68
CA PHE A 54 -8.35 -2.63 23.20
C PHE A 54 -7.62 -3.18 24.42
N ASP A 55 -8.36 -3.39 25.52
CA ASP A 55 -7.77 -3.88 26.78
C ASP A 55 -7.54 -5.41 26.80
N GLY A 56 -8.07 -6.14 25.80
CA GLY A 56 -7.88 -7.58 25.66
C GLY A 56 -8.67 -8.44 26.66
N GLY A 57 -9.54 -7.84 27.49
CA GLY A 57 -10.32 -8.54 28.50
C GLY A 57 -11.53 -9.30 27.93
N TYR A 58 -12.10 -10.21 28.73
CA TYR A 58 -13.39 -10.84 28.42
C TYR A 58 -14.55 -9.92 28.84
N ASP A 59 -14.67 -8.79 28.15
CA ASP A 59 -15.78 -7.85 28.28
C ASP A 59 -16.44 -7.65 26.91
N PRO A 60 -17.55 -8.36 26.62
CA PRO A 60 -18.26 -8.22 25.36
C PRO A 60 -18.79 -6.80 25.10
N GLU A 61 -19.20 -6.08 26.15
CA GLU A 61 -19.74 -4.73 26.02
C GLU A 61 -18.61 -3.71 25.80
N GLY A 62 -17.50 -3.87 26.52
CA GLY A 62 -16.26 -3.11 26.29
C GLY A 62 -15.70 -3.31 24.89
N ALA A 63 -15.64 -4.57 24.41
CA ALA A 63 -15.20 -4.89 23.05
C ALA A 63 -16.09 -4.25 21.99
N GLN A 64 -17.42 -4.28 22.19
CA GLN A 64 -18.35 -3.62 21.28
C GLN A 64 -18.16 -2.10 21.24
N LYS A 65 -18.01 -1.45 22.40
CA LYS A 65 -17.73 0.00 22.50
C LYS A 65 -16.40 0.37 21.84
N TRP A 66 -15.37 -0.44 22.03
CA TRP A 66 -14.08 -0.26 21.36
C TRP A 66 -14.23 -0.32 19.84
N LEU A 67 -14.88 -1.37 19.31
CA LEU A 67 -15.16 -1.51 17.87
C LEU A 67 -15.91 -0.31 17.31
N GLU A 68 -16.97 0.15 17.98
CA GLU A 68 -17.74 1.32 17.56
C GLU A 68 -16.91 2.61 17.54
N GLY A 69 -15.99 2.78 18.51
CA GLY A 69 -15.07 3.89 18.57
C GLY A 69 -14.09 3.91 17.40
N VAL A 70 -13.49 2.76 17.08
CA VAL A 70 -12.56 2.61 15.95
C VAL A 70 -13.30 2.81 14.61
N GLU A 71 -14.48 2.20 14.42
CA GLU A 71 -15.28 2.33 13.20
C GLU A 71 -15.75 3.76 12.94
N ARG A 72 -16.02 4.54 13.99
CA ARG A 72 -16.34 5.97 13.85
C ARG A 72 -15.22 6.75 13.18
N ILE A 73 -13.96 6.46 13.57
CA ILE A 73 -12.79 7.11 12.99
C ILE A 73 -12.63 6.69 11.53
N PHE A 74 -12.75 5.39 11.23
CA PHE A 74 -12.72 4.90 9.84
C PHE A 74 -13.77 5.57 8.95
N LYS A 75 -14.98 5.79 9.47
CA LYS A 75 -16.05 6.50 8.76
C LYS A 75 -15.69 7.96 8.47
N VAL A 76 -15.17 8.70 9.45
CA VAL A 76 -14.70 10.09 9.27
C VAL A 76 -13.53 10.16 8.28
N MET A 77 -12.68 9.14 8.29
CA MET A 77 -11.54 9.05 7.40
C MET A 77 -11.87 8.54 6.00
N ARG A 78 -13.07 7.99 5.78
CA ARG A 78 -13.51 7.30 4.55
C ARG A 78 -12.58 6.14 4.19
N CYS A 79 -12.17 5.35 5.20
CA CYS A 79 -11.34 4.17 4.98
C CYS A 79 -12.11 3.09 4.22
N GLN A 80 -11.49 2.56 3.15
CA GLN A 80 -11.90 1.29 2.55
C GLN A 80 -11.42 0.12 3.43
N ASP A 81 -12.02 -1.05 3.25
CA ASP A 81 -11.79 -2.22 4.09
C ASP A 81 -10.30 -2.62 4.17
N GLU A 82 -9.55 -2.51 3.08
CA GLU A 82 -8.11 -2.83 3.07
C GLU A 82 -7.31 -1.93 4.02
N HIS A 83 -7.73 -0.67 4.16
CA HIS A 83 -7.08 0.28 5.04
C HIS A 83 -7.53 0.10 6.49
N LYS A 84 -8.78 -0.33 6.72
CA LYS A 84 -9.28 -0.62 8.07
C LYS A 84 -8.47 -1.72 8.74
N VAL A 85 -8.19 -2.79 7.99
CA VAL A 85 -7.36 -3.91 8.49
C VAL A 85 -5.96 -3.41 8.87
N THR A 86 -5.34 -2.61 8.01
CA THR A 86 -3.99 -2.09 8.24
C THR A 86 -3.94 -1.13 9.43
N LEU A 87 -4.92 -0.24 9.59
CA LEU A 87 -4.94 0.73 10.69
C LEU A 87 -5.38 0.09 12.02
N GLY A 88 -6.32 -0.84 11.98
CA GLY A 88 -6.85 -1.54 13.14
C GLY A 88 -5.82 -2.41 13.84
N SER A 89 -4.75 -2.84 13.17
CA SER A 89 -3.66 -3.60 13.81
C SER A 89 -2.81 -2.80 14.79
N TYR A 90 -3.02 -1.48 14.90
CA TYR A 90 -2.24 -0.61 15.78
C TYR A 90 -2.96 -0.23 17.09
N VAL A 91 -4.18 -0.73 17.34
CA VAL A 91 -5.06 -0.29 18.44
C VAL A 91 -5.75 -1.44 19.15
#